data_AF-A0A832UVL2-F1
#
_entry.id   AF-A0A832UVL2-F1
#
_cell.length_a   1.000
_cell.length_b   1.000
_cell.length_c   1.000
_cell.angle_alpha   90.00
_cell.angle_beta   90.00
_cell.angle_gamma   90.00
#
_symmetry.space_group_name_H-M   'P 1'
#
loop_
_entity.id
_entity.type
_entity.pdbx_description
1 polymer ?
#
loop_
_entity_poly.entity_id
_entity_poly.type
_entity_poly.pdbx_seq_one_letter_code
_entity_poly.pdbx_strand_id
1 'polypeptide(L)'
;MASQNNDPFENSLAQLAEAQKTAKIEPEIYEIMRKPQNFLEVKIPVKMDSGETRTFVGFRSQYNNARGPFKGGIRYHPNVSPSEVKALSAWMTWKCATVDIPYGGGKGGVICNPKEMSKGELERLSRGYIRAIAHAIGPDVDIPAPDVYTTPEIMMWMVDEYSKIVGHYEPAVITGKPIDKGGSEGRTEATGFGGAYIVREVAKHLKMDPKKTTVAIQGFGNVGSYAAIKLHEMGFKVVAVSDSRGGVYAADGLDAGKILPCKEEGGTVEACTHLGLLTKTNGFKKITNEELLELPVDILIPAALENAITHENANKIKAKAIVELANGPTT
;
A
#
# COMPACT_ATOMS: atom_id res chain seq x y z
N MET A 1 11.45 -23.04 -19.79
CA MET A 1 11.26 -21.63 -19.42
C MET A 1 9.77 -21.36 -19.47
N ALA A 2 9.07 -21.48 -18.33
CA ALA A 2 7.68 -21.07 -18.26
C ALA A 2 7.68 -19.54 -18.32
N SER A 3 7.01 -18.96 -19.31
CA SER A 3 6.72 -17.53 -19.32
C SER A 3 6.10 -17.17 -17.97
N GLN A 4 6.76 -16.33 -17.17
CA GLN A 4 6.10 -15.72 -16.01
C GLN A 4 4.81 -15.09 -16.53
N ASN A 5 3.69 -15.61 -16.06
CA ASN A 5 2.39 -15.15 -16.47
C ASN A 5 2.22 -13.77 -15.82
N ASN A 6 2.40 -12.70 -16.60
CA ASN A 6 2.31 -11.32 -16.09
C ASN A 6 0.88 -10.92 -15.69
N ASP A 7 -0.08 -11.84 -15.72
CA ASP A 7 -1.44 -11.60 -15.28
C ASP A 7 -1.53 -11.62 -13.73
N PRO A 8 -1.93 -10.52 -13.08
CA PRO A 8 -1.96 -10.44 -11.62
C PRO A 8 -2.89 -11.46 -10.97
N PHE A 9 -3.99 -11.81 -11.62
CA PHE A 9 -4.97 -12.74 -11.05
C PHE A 9 -4.45 -14.17 -11.08
N GLU A 10 -3.86 -14.59 -12.18
CA GLU A 10 -3.18 -15.90 -12.27
C GLU A 10 -2.07 -16.03 -11.22
N ASN A 11 -1.32 -14.96 -10.95
CA ASN A 11 -0.32 -14.96 -9.86
C ASN A 11 -0.96 -15.15 -8.48
N SER A 12 -2.09 -14.48 -8.21
CA SER A 12 -2.85 -14.72 -6.97
C SER A 12 -3.37 -16.15 -6.88
N LEU A 13 -3.75 -16.79 -8.00
CA LEU A 13 -4.22 -18.18 -8.01
C LEU A 13 -3.07 -19.16 -7.80
N ALA A 14 -1.88 -18.88 -8.34
CA ALA A 14 -0.68 -19.68 -8.08
C ALA A 14 -0.33 -19.69 -6.58
N GLN A 15 -0.40 -18.53 -5.92
CA GLN A 15 -0.22 -18.42 -4.46
C GLN A 15 -1.28 -19.21 -3.69
N LEU A 16 -2.55 -19.16 -4.12
CA LEU A 16 -3.62 -19.96 -3.50
C LEU A 16 -3.38 -21.46 -3.67
N ALA A 17 -2.90 -21.90 -4.84
CA ALA A 17 -2.58 -23.30 -5.11
C ALA A 17 -1.40 -23.81 -4.26
N GLU A 18 -0.40 -22.95 -4.02
CA GLU A 18 0.69 -23.27 -3.10
C GLU A 18 0.18 -23.35 -1.65
N ALA A 19 -0.64 -22.41 -1.22
CA ALA A 19 -1.27 -22.42 0.10
C ALA A 19 -2.14 -23.66 0.31
N GLN A 20 -2.89 -24.09 -0.71
CA GLN A 20 -3.70 -25.32 -0.67
C GLN A 20 -2.83 -26.54 -0.33
N LYS A 21 -1.68 -26.69 -0.99
CA LYS A 21 -0.75 -27.81 -0.75
C LYS A 21 -0.18 -27.77 0.67
N THR A 22 0.22 -26.59 1.13
CA THR A 22 0.86 -26.42 2.44
C THR A 22 -0.12 -26.60 3.59
N ALA A 23 -1.30 -25.98 3.50
CA ALA A 23 -2.33 -26.02 4.55
C ALA A 23 -3.29 -27.22 4.43
N LYS A 24 -3.14 -28.05 3.39
CA LYS A 24 -4.01 -29.20 3.10
C LYS A 24 -5.50 -28.83 3.03
N ILE A 25 -5.78 -27.70 2.37
CA ILE A 25 -7.15 -27.19 2.18
C ILE A 25 -7.93 -28.16 1.30
N GLU A 26 -9.16 -28.48 1.70
CA GLU A 26 -10.05 -29.37 0.96
C GLU A 26 -10.31 -28.85 -0.47
N PRO A 27 -10.40 -29.74 -1.49
CA PRO A 27 -10.63 -29.35 -2.87
C PRO A 27 -11.87 -28.45 -3.05
N GLU A 28 -12.93 -28.70 -2.31
CA GLU A 28 -14.18 -27.93 -2.36
C GLU A 28 -13.97 -26.48 -1.90
N ILE A 29 -13.20 -26.29 -0.83
CA ILE A 29 -12.86 -24.96 -0.32
C ILE A 29 -11.97 -24.22 -1.32
N TYR A 30 -10.97 -24.91 -1.89
CA TYR A 30 -10.13 -24.33 -2.94
C TYR A 30 -10.94 -23.88 -4.16
N GLU A 31 -11.90 -24.70 -4.62
CA GLU A 31 -12.76 -24.37 -5.75
C GLU A 31 -13.67 -23.16 -5.48
N ILE A 32 -14.12 -22.96 -4.24
CA ILE A 32 -14.85 -21.75 -3.84
C ILE A 32 -13.90 -20.54 -3.84
N MET A 33 -12.69 -20.70 -3.30
CA MET A 33 -11.74 -19.60 -3.10
C MET A 33 -11.06 -19.13 -4.37
N ARG A 34 -11.02 -19.92 -5.45
CA ARG A 34 -10.33 -19.55 -6.69
C ARG A 34 -11.08 -18.50 -7.54
N LYS A 35 -12.28 -18.05 -7.14
CA LYS A 35 -13.07 -17.04 -7.85
C LYS A 35 -13.64 -16.01 -6.87
N PRO A 36 -13.77 -14.74 -7.29
CA PRO A 36 -14.53 -13.78 -6.50
C PRO A 36 -16.00 -14.19 -6.42
N GLN A 37 -16.65 -13.96 -5.27
CA GLN A 37 -18.09 -14.15 -5.08
C GLN A 37 -18.91 -13.24 -6.00
N ASN A 38 -18.46 -11.99 -6.20
CA ASN A 38 -19.12 -11.05 -7.10
C ASN A 38 -18.11 -10.15 -7.80
N PHE A 39 -18.40 -9.78 -9.05
CA PHE A 39 -17.56 -8.87 -9.84
C PHE A 39 -18.45 -7.96 -10.68
N LEU A 40 -18.49 -6.68 -10.33
CA LEU A 40 -19.25 -5.66 -11.02
C LEU A 40 -18.36 -4.92 -12.01
N GLU A 41 -18.83 -4.76 -13.24
CA GLU A 41 -18.30 -3.82 -14.24
C GLU A 41 -19.38 -2.79 -14.55
N VAL A 42 -19.03 -1.51 -14.46
CA VAL A 42 -19.99 -0.40 -14.56
C VAL A 42 -19.52 0.66 -15.53
N LYS A 43 -20.48 1.31 -16.20
CA LYS A 43 -20.24 2.49 -17.04
C LYS A 43 -20.58 3.75 -16.26
N ILE A 44 -19.72 4.77 -16.36
CA ILE A 44 -19.82 6.00 -15.59
C ILE A 44 -19.77 7.18 -16.58
N PRO A 45 -20.92 7.66 -17.08
CA PRO A 45 -20.95 8.84 -17.93
C PRO A 45 -20.67 10.10 -17.10
N VAL A 46 -19.74 10.92 -17.55
CA VAL A 46 -19.31 12.17 -16.90
C VAL A 46 -19.31 13.30 -17.92
N LYS A 47 -19.97 14.41 -17.58
CA LYS A 47 -19.85 15.67 -18.32
C LYS A 47 -18.49 16.28 -18.00
N MET A 48 -17.62 16.39 -19.00
CA MET A 48 -16.29 17.00 -18.90
C MET A 48 -16.41 18.53 -18.87
N ASP A 49 -15.38 19.22 -18.41
CA ASP A 49 -15.35 20.69 -18.38
C ASP A 49 -15.35 21.29 -19.80
N SER A 50 -14.87 20.53 -20.80
CA SER A 50 -15.01 20.87 -22.22
C SER A 50 -16.47 20.93 -22.71
N GLY A 51 -17.41 20.41 -21.93
CA GLY A 51 -18.80 20.23 -22.33
C GLY A 51 -19.06 18.92 -23.06
N GLU A 52 -18.07 18.09 -23.33
CA GLU A 52 -18.29 16.74 -23.88
C GLU A 52 -18.71 15.75 -22.79
N THR A 53 -19.41 14.68 -23.15
CA THR A 53 -19.67 13.56 -22.23
C THR A 53 -18.70 12.43 -22.51
N ARG A 54 -17.89 12.07 -21.52
CA ARG A 54 -17.00 10.90 -21.58
C ARG A 54 -17.56 9.79 -20.69
N THR A 55 -17.56 8.55 -21.18
CA THR A 55 -17.94 7.38 -20.39
C THR A 55 -16.71 6.66 -19.91
N PHE A 56 -16.57 6.52 -18.59
CA PHE A 56 -15.50 5.77 -17.94
C PHE A 56 -15.98 4.35 -17.57
N VAL A 57 -15.05 3.42 -17.45
CA VAL A 57 -15.31 2.06 -16.97
C VAL A 57 -14.81 1.93 -15.54
N GLY A 58 -15.67 1.43 -14.66
CA GLY A 58 -15.34 1.11 -13.27
C GLY A 58 -15.58 -0.35 -12.95
N PHE A 59 -14.91 -0.84 -11.93
CA PHE A 59 -15.00 -2.21 -11.43
C PHE A 59 -15.17 -2.23 -9.92
N ARG A 60 -15.91 -3.22 -9.40
CA ARG A 60 -15.90 -3.60 -7.98
C ARG A 60 -15.86 -5.11 -7.86
N SER A 61 -14.76 -5.64 -7.33
CA SER A 61 -14.58 -7.05 -7.01
C SER A 61 -14.83 -7.29 -5.53
N GLN A 62 -15.70 -8.24 -5.22
CA GLN A 62 -16.06 -8.71 -3.90
C GLN A 62 -15.63 -10.17 -3.82
N TYR A 63 -14.46 -10.42 -3.24
CA TYR A 63 -13.77 -11.69 -3.40
C TYR A 63 -14.33 -12.78 -2.50
N ASN A 64 -14.26 -12.57 -1.19
CA ASN A 64 -14.77 -13.50 -0.19
C ASN A 64 -15.18 -12.72 1.07
N ASN A 65 -16.37 -12.99 1.60
CA ASN A 65 -16.93 -12.36 2.83
C ASN A 65 -17.10 -13.32 4.00
N ALA A 66 -16.46 -14.50 4.00
CA ALA A 66 -16.67 -15.51 5.04
C ALA A 66 -16.34 -15.01 6.47
N ARG A 67 -15.49 -13.98 6.60
CA ARG A 67 -15.10 -13.38 7.88
C ARG A 67 -15.83 -12.09 8.23
N GLY A 68 -16.69 -11.58 7.35
CA GLY A 68 -17.37 -10.30 7.53
C GLY A 68 -17.48 -9.49 6.23
N PRO A 69 -17.91 -8.22 6.32
CA PRO A 69 -18.12 -7.35 5.15
C PRO A 69 -16.88 -7.25 4.26
N PHE A 70 -17.08 -7.03 2.95
CA PHE A 70 -15.95 -6.83 2.05
C PHE A 70 -15.20 -5.54 2.40
N LYS A 71 -13.87 -5.58 2.34
CA LYS A 71 -13.03 -4.41 2.57
C LYS A 71 -11.99 -4.24 1.49
N GLY A 72 -11.94 -3.05 0.90
CA GLY A 72 -10.75 -2.64 0.15
C GLY A 72 -10.92 -1.42 -0.74
N GLY A 73 -9.76 -0.90 -1.15
CA GLY A 73 -9.64 0.43 -1.76
C GLY A 73 -10.20 0.57 -3.17
N ILE A 74 -10.31 1.80 -3.64
CA ILE A 74 -10.68 2.19 -5.01
C ILE A 74 -9.47 2.84 -5.66
N ARG A 75 -9.02 2.30 -6.80
CA ARG A 75 -7.88 2.81 -7.57
C ARG A 75 -8.34 3.62 -8.77
N TYR A 76 -7.78 4.80 -8.98
CA TYR A 76 -7.92 5.53 -10.24
C TYR A 76 -6.60 5.41 -11.01
N HIS A 77 -6.60 4.74 -12.17
CA HIS A 77 -5.39 4.59 -12.97
C HIS A 77 -5.73 4.26 -14.44
N PRO A 78 -4.97 4.74 -15.44
CA PRO A 78 -5.26 4.44 -16.85
C PRO A 78 -5.13 2.95 -17.19
N ASN A 79 -4.34 2.20 -16.42
CA ASN A 79 -4.08 0.77 -16.65
C ASN A 79 -4.90 -0.16 -15.75
N VAL A 80 -5.92 0.34 -15.04
CA VAL A 80 -6.80 -0.55 -14.24
C VAL A 80 -7.37 -1.63 -15.16
N SER A 81 -7.32 -2.89 -14.71
CA SER A 81 -7.88 -4.02 -15.44
C SER A 81 -8.74 -4.92 -14.53
N PRO A 82 -9.68 -5.71 -15.11
CA PRO A 82 -10.45 -6.69 -14.34
C PRO A 82 -9.58 -7.69 -13.58
N SER A 83 -8.48 -8.14 -14.20
CA SER A 83 -7.54 -9.08 -13.59
C SER A 83 -6.86 -8.47 -12.36
N GLU A 84 -6.31 -7.27 -12.49
CA GLU A 84 -5.69 -6.53 -11.38
C GLU A 84 -6.66 -6.34 -10.20
N VAL A 85 -7.90 -5.92 -10.48
CA VAL A 85 -8.91 -5.68 -9.43
C VAL A 85 -9.29 -6.99 -8.72
N LYS A 86 -9.39 -8.11 -9.44
CA LYS A 86 -9.63 -9.44 -8.84
C LYS A 86 -8.46 -9.88 -7.97
N ALA A 87 -7.23 -9.79 -8.47
CA ALA A 87 -6.01 -10.13 -7.72
C ALA A 87 -5.91 -9.33 -6.41
N LEU A 88 -6.08 -8.01 -6.49
CA LEU A 88 -6.02 -7.13 -5.32
C LEU A 88 -7.14 -7.41 -4.31
N SER A 89 -8.34 -7.82 -4.77
CA SER A 89 -9.43 -8.22 -3.87
C SER A 89 -9.17 -9.57 -3.18
N ALA A 90 -8.49 -10.51 -3.85
CA ALA A 90 -8.02 -11.74 -3.24
C ALA A 90 -6.98 -11.44 -2.16
N TRP A 91 -5.97 -10.64 -2.47
CA TRP A 91 -4.96 -10.23 -1.48
C TRP A 91 -5.54 -9.46 -0.30
N MET A 92 -6.61 -8.68 -0.47
CA MET A 92 -7.32 -8.08 0.65
C MET A 92 -7.99 -9.14 1.56
N THR A 93 -8.52 -10.22 0.98
CA THR A 93 -9.07 -11.35 1.73
C THR A 93 -7.99 -11.96 2.61
N TRP A 94 -6.84 -12.31 2.00
CA TRP A 94 -5.72 -12.90 2.74
C TRP A 94 -5.19 -11.96 3.80
N LYS A 95 -4.98 -10.69 3.46
CA LYS A 95 -4.47 -9.69 4.40
C LYS A 95 -5.36 -9.57 5.64
N CYS A 96 -6.67 -9.41 5.44
CA CYS A 96 -7.61 -9.30 6.56
C CYS A 96 -7.67 -10.59 7.39
N ALA A 97 -7.61 -11.77 6.76
CA ALA A 97 -7.53 -13.05 7.44
C ALA A 97 -6.25 -13.19 8.29
N THR A 98 -5.08 -12.91 7.72
CA THR A 98 -3.78 -13.07 8.36
C THR A 98 -3.60 -12.19 9.60
N VAL A 99 -4.15 -10.96 9.59
CA VAL A 99 -4.07 -10.04 10.75
C VAL A 99 -5.33 -10.02 11.60
N ASP A 100 -6.18 -11.05 11.47
CA ASP A 100 -7.37 -11.27 12.28
C ASP A 100 -8.39 -10.11 12.30
N ILE A 101 -8.51 -9.38 11.19
CA ILE A 101 -9.53 -8.33 11.03
C ILE A 101 -10.82 -8.98 10.51
N PRO A 102 -12.01 -8.69 11.08
CA PRO A 102 -13.29 -9.31 10.73
C PRO A 102 -13.87 -8.73 9.43
N TYR A 103 -13.08 -8.79 8.36
CA TYR A 103 -13.46 -8.37 7.02
C TYR A 103 -13.10 -9.43 5.99
N GLY A 104 -13.92 -9.47 4.95
CA GLY A 104 -13.59 -10.08 3.67
C GLY A 104 -12.67 -9.20 2.81
N GLY A 105 -12.41 -9.66 1.59
CA GLY A 105 -11.61 -8.89 0.62
C GLY A 105 -12.45 -8.28 -0.49
N GLY A 106 -12.30 -6.97 -0.68
CA GLY A 106 -12.87 -6.24 -1.80
C GLY A 106 -11.82 -5.39 -2.52
N LYS A 107 -12.11 -4.94 -3.74
CA LYS A 107 -11.33 -3.92 -4.43
C LYS A 107 -12.16 -3.25 -5.51
N GLY A 108 -11.98 -1.95 -5.69
CA GLY A 108 -12.56 -1.21 -6.80
C GLY A 108 -11.50 -0.55 -7.66
N GLY A 109 -11.86 -0.19 -8.87
CA GLY A 109 -10.99 0.55 -9.76
C GLY A 109 -11.75 1.29 -10.85
N VAL A 110 -11.23 2.41 -11.33
CA VAL A 110 -11.78 3.15 -12.47
C VAL A 110 -10.65 3.42 -13.46
N ILE A 111 -10.91 3.11 -14.74
CA ILE A 111 -9.98 3.37 -15.84
C ILE A 111 -10.01 4.87 -16.16
N CYS A 112 -9.15 5.65 -15.52
CA CYS A 112 -9.01 7.09 -15.76
C CYS A 112 -7.58 7.57 -15.47
N ASN A 113 -7.20 8.73 -16.02
CA ASN A 113 -5.97 9.41 -15.65
C ASN A 113 -6.30 10.68 -14.84
N PRO A 114 -6.23 10.64 -13.50
CA PRO A 114 -6.55 11.79 -12.66
C PRO A 114 -5.67 13.02 -12.91
N LYS A 115 -4.48 12.85 -13.49
CA LYS A 115 -3.56 13.97 -13.79
C LYS A 115 -4.02 14.84 -14.95
N GLU A 116 -4.90 14.30 -15.80
CA GLU A 116 -5.48 14.99 -16.96
C GLU A 116 -6.90 15.53 -16.66
N MET A 117 -7.38 15.34 -15.43
CA MET A 117 -8.75 15.70 -15.05
C MET A 117 -8.74 16.88 -14.09
N SER A 118 -9.70 17.77 -14.25
CA SER A 118 -9.93 18.82 -13.26
C SER A 118 -10.49 18.24 -11.96
N LYS A 119 -10.41 19.02 -10.88
CA LYS A 119 -11.02 18.67 -9.60
C LYS A 119 -12.52 18.43 -9.74
N GLY A 120 -13.22 19.24 -10.54
CA GLY A 120 -14.65 19.10 -10.77
C GLY A 120 -15.00 17.84 -11.56
N GLU A 121 -14.18 17.48 -12.54
CA GLU A 121 -14.33 16.23 -13.29
C GLU A 121 -14.12 14.99 -12.39
N LEU A 122 -13.10 15.03 -11.53
CA LEU A 122 -12.84 13.97 -10.55
C LEU A 122 -13.98 13.81 -9.54
N GLU A 123 -14.56 14.91 -9.07
CA GLU A 123 -15.74 14.86 -8.20
C GLU A 123 -16.92 14.21 -8.92
N ARG A 124 -17.25 14.66 -10.14
CA ARG A 124 -18.36 14.10 -10.93
C ARG A 124 -18.16 12.63 -11.24
N LEU A 125 -16.93 12.22 -11.57
CA LEU A 125 -16.56 10.82 -11.77
C LEU A 125 -16.77 9.99 -10.50
N SER A 126 -16.29 10.49 -9.35
CA SER A 126 -16.37 9.78 -8.07
C SER A 126 -17.81 9.59 -7.60
N ARG A 127 -18.65 10.62 -7.77
CA ARG A 127 -20.09 10.54 -7.51
C ARG A 127 -20.78 9.57 -8.48
N GLY A 128 -20.44 9.64 -9.76
CA GLY A 128 -20.95 8.73 -10.78
C GLY A 128 -20.63 7.26 -10.49
N TYR A 129 -19.41 6.99 -10.03
CA TYR A 129 -18.99 5.66 -9.61
C TYR A 129 -19.84 5.14 -8.46
N ILE A 130 -20.06 5.94 -7.41
CA ILE A 130 -20.90 5.55 -6.27
C ILE A 130 -22.34 5.28 -6.68
N ARG A 131 -22.94 6.14 -7.51
CA ARG A 131 -24.29 5.87 -8.05
C ARG A 131 -24.38 4.51 -8.75
N ALA A 132 -23.34 4.11 -9.48
CA ALA A 132 -23.32 2.86 -10.21
C ALA A 132 -23.17 1.62 -9.30
N ILE A 133 -22.53 1.74 -8.14
CA ILE A 133 -22.25 0.60 -7.25
C ILE A 133 -23.01 0.63 -5.91
N ALA A 134 -23.84 1.65 -5.65
CA ALA A 134 -24.48 1.88 -4.35
C ALA A 134 -25.28 0.66 -3.84
N HIS A 135 -25.89 -0.10 -4.74
CA HIS A 135 -26.65 -1.32 -4.43
C HIS A 135 -25.79 -2.48 -3.90
N ALA A 136 -24.47 -2.42 -4.09
CA ALA A 136 -23.52 -3.46 -3.72
C ALA A 136 -22.61 -3.06 -2.54
N ILE A 137 -22.72 -1.83 -2.03
CA ILE A 137 -21.87 -1.33 -0.94
C ILE A 137 -22.71 -0.87 0.27
N GLY A 138 -22.07 -0.85 1.43
CA GLY A 138 -22.69 -0.43 2.69
C GLY A 138 -21.82 -0.80 3.90
N PRO A 139 -22.07 -0.20 5.07
CA PRO A 139 -21.27 -0.43 6.28
C PRO A 139 -21.16 -1.90 6.69
N ASP A 140 -22.23 -2.68 6.48
CA ASP A 140 -22.29 -4.11 6.83
C ASP A 140 -22.17 -5.03 5.61
N VAL A 141 -21.87 -4.48 4.44
CA VAL A 141 -21.83 -5.23 3.17
C VAL A 141 -20.45 -5.14 2.53
N ASP A 142 -20.03 -3.94 2.14
CA ASP A 142 -18.76 -3.67 1.47
C ASP A 142 -18.35 -2.21 1.73
N ILE A 143 -17.16 -2.03 2.32
CA ILE A 143 -16.66 -0.74 2.78
C ILE A 143 -15.42 -0.35 1.96
N PRO A 144 -15.54 0.55 0.97
CA PRO A 144 -14.39 1.05 0.24
C PRO A 144 -13.37 1.85 1.07
N ALA A 145 -12.25 2.18 0.43
CA ALA A 145 -11.16 2.97 0.99
C ALA A 145 -10.37 3.68 -0.13
N PRO A 146 -9.43 4.57 0.22
CA PRO A 146 -8.44 5.04 -0.73
C PRO A 146 -7.54 3.90 -1.24
N ASP A 147 -7.12 4.03 -2.48
CA ASP A 147 -5.97 3.39 -3.11
C ASP A 147 -5.26 4.40 -4.04
N VAL A 148 -4.42 3.94 -4.97
CA VAL A 148 -3.63 4.80 -5.88
C VAL A 148 -4.52 5.87 -6.56
N TYR A 149 -4.07 7.12 -6.45
CA TYR A 149 -4.72 8.34 -6.95
C TYR A 149 -6.15 8.62 -6.44
N THR A 150 -6.53 8.05 -5.31
CA THR A 150 -7.71 8.49 -4.56
C THR A 150 -7.31 9.03 -3.19
N THR A 151 -8.01 10.05 -2.73
CA THR A 151 -7.61 10.85 -1.56
C THR A 151 -8.73 10.88 -0.51
N PRO A 152 -8.45 11.34 0.73
CA PRO A 152 -9.51 11.57 1.72
C PRO A 152 -10.63 12.49 1.22
N GLU A 153 -10.30 13.51 0.42
CA GLU A 153 -11.30 14.38 -0.22
C GLU A 153 -12.22 13.59 -1.17
N ILE A 154 -11.65 12.74 -2.03
CA ILE A 154 -12.43 11.88 -2.93
C ILE A 154 -13.33 10.94 -2.13
N MET A 155 -12.85 10.39 -1.01
CA MET A 155 -13.68 9.57 -0.12
C MET A 155 -14.89 10.35 0.42
N MET A 156 -14.72 11.64 0.73
CA MET A 156 -15.84 12.47 1.20
C MET A 156 -16.87 12.76 0.12
N TRP A 157 -16.47 12.98 -1.14
CA TRP A 157 -17.44 13.09 -2.24
C TRP A 157 -18.25 11.81 -2.39
N MET A 158 -17.59 10.66 -2.23
CA MET A 158 -18.24 9.36 -2.31
C MET A 158 -19.21 9.10 -1.15
N VAL A 159 -18.82 9.45 0.09
CA VAL A 159 -19.69 9.36 1.28
C VAL A 159 -20.90 10.27 1.13
N ASP A 160 -20.71 11.52 0.68
CA ASP A 160 -21.80 12.47 0.44
C ASP A 160 -22.78 11.94 -0.60
N GLU A 161 -22.28 11.38 -1.70
CA GLU A 161 -23.13 10.79 -2.74
C GLU A 161 -23.90 9.58 -2.22
N TYR A 162 -23.24 8.65 -1.52
CA TYR A 162 -23.90 7.48 -0.96
C TYR A 162 -24.98 7.87 0.05
N SER A 163 -24.67 8.83 0.93
CA SER A 163 -25.61 9.35 1.94
C SER A 163 -26.89 9.91 1.31
N LYS A 164 -26.76 10.63 0.17
CA LYS A 164 -27.93 11.12 -0.59
C LYS A 164 -28.78 9.97 -1.13
N ILE A 165 -28.14 8.91 -1.64
CA ILE A 165 -28.83 7.74 -2.19
C ILE A 165 -29.61 7.00 -1.10
N VAL A 166 -29.02 6.82 0.09
CA VAL A 166 -29.66 6.09 1.20
C VAL A 166 -30.55 6.98 2.09
N GLY A 167 -30.63 8.28 1.80
CA GLY A 167 -31.54 9.22 2.47
C GLY A 167 -31.13 9.65 3.89
N HIS A 168 -29.91 9.32 4.34
CA HIS A 168 -29.37 9.72 5.64
C HIS A 168 -27.85 9.80 5.58
N TYR A 169 -27.23 10.51 6.54
CA TYR A 169 -25.77 10.58 6.62
C TYR A 169 -25.18 9.24 7.04
N GLU A 170 -24.45 8.59 6.14
CA GLU A 170 -23.86 7.26 6.36
C GLU A 170 -22.33 7.30 6.17
N PRO A 171 -21.58 7.80 7.18
CA PRO A 171 -20.13 7.95 7.07
C PRO A 171 -19.38 6.62 7.14
N ALA A 172 -20.00 5.53 7.61
CA ALA A 172 -19.31 4.25 7.79
C ALA A 172 -19.13 3.49 6.47
N VAL A 173 -19.85 3.88 5.40
CA VAL A 173 -19.72 3.25 4.07
C VAL A 173 -18.29 3.28 3.52
N ILE A 174 -17.47 4.28 3.88
CA ILE A 174 -16.09 4.41 3.38
C ILE A 174 -15.13 4.81 4.50
N THR A 175 -13.96 4.17 4.52
CA THR A 175 -12.83 4.51 5.41
C THR A 175 -11.82 5.44 4.74
N GLY A 176 -10.89 6.02 5.51
CA GLY A 176 -9.84 6.89 4.95
C GLY A 176 -10.31 8.31 4.63
N LYS A 177 -11.36 8.76 5.33
CA LYS A 177 -11.89 10.13 5.32
C LYS A 177 -10.92 11.11 6.01
N PRO A 178 -11.06 12.43 5.80
CA PRO A 178 -10.38 13.47 6.58
C PRO A 178 -10.69 13.33 8.07
N ILE A 179 -9.74 13.69 8.93
CA ILE A 179 -9.86 13.55 10.40
C ILE A 179 -11.07 14.32 10.92
N ASP A 180 -11.24 15.57 10.47
CA ASP A 180 -12.36 16.45 10.82
C ASP A 180 -13.72 15.99 10.27
N LYS A 181 -13.75 14.91 9.47
CA LYS A 181 -14.94 14.30 8.86
C LYS A 181 -15.10 12.82 9.22
N GLY A 182 -14.66 12.41 10.42
CA GLY A 182 -14.78 11.03 10.91
C GLY A 182 -13.72 10.08 10.36
N GLY A 183 -12.59 10.62 9.91
CA GLY A 183 -11.36 9.88 9.69
C GLY A 183 -10.71 9.47 11.01
N SER A 184 -9.84 8.46 10.97
CA SER A 184 -9.08 8.02 12.14
C SER A 184 -7.76 8.76 12.22
N GLU A 185 -7.42 9.26 13.41
CA GLU A 185 -6.05 9.56 13.78
C GLU A 185 -5.19 8.28 13.68
N GLY A 186 -3.87 8.42 13.56
CA GLY A 186 -2.98 7.27 13.43
C GLY A 186 -2.89 6.66 12.03
N ARG A 187 -3.82 6.99 11.12
CA ARG A 187 -3.91 6.36 9.79
C ARG A 187 -2.64 6.59 8.95
N THR A 188 -2.06 7.78 9.03
CA THR A 188 -0.93 8.20 8.20
C THR A 188 0.30 7.35 8.53
N GLU A 189 0.59 7.18 9.81
CA GLU A 189 1.76 6.49 10.33
C GLU A 189 1.58 4.97 10.47
N ALA A 190 0.33 4.46 10.46
CA ALA A 190 -0.02 3.08 10.82
C ALA A 190 0.83 2.00 10.14
N THR A 191 1.02 2.07 8.81
CA THR A 191 1.78 1.06 8.07
C THR A 191 3.27 1.08 8.44
N GLY A 192 3.87 2.27 8.56
CA GLY A 192 5.27 2.41 8.95
C GLY A 192 5.49 1.92 10.38
N PHE A 193 4.59 2.26 11.30
CA PHE A 193 4.64 1.80 12.68
C PHE A 193 4.42 0.29 12.79
N GLY A 194 3.47 -0.27 12.03
CA GLY A 194 3.25 -1.71 11.91
C GLY A 194 4.54 -2.43 11.47
N GLY A 195 5.21 -1.90 10.45
CA GLY A 195 6.50 -2.40 10.00
C GLY A 195 7.58 -2.37 11.08
N ALA A 196 7.69 -1.26 11.80
CA ALA A 196 8.63 -1.14 12.92
C ALA A 196 8.33 -2.15 14.05
N TYR A 197 7.06 -2.43 14.34
CA TYR A 197 6.68 -3.47 15.30
C TYR A 197 7.04 -4.88 14.82
N ILE A 198 6.90 -5.17 13.53
CA ILE A 198 7.35 -6.45 12.95
C ILE A 198 8.87 -6.58 13.10
N VAL A 199 9.63 -5.53 12.76
CA VAL A 199 11.10 -5.51 12.94
C VAL A 199 11.48 -5.75 14.40
N ARG A 200 10.76 -5.16 15.37
CA ARG A 200 10.97 -5.41 16.80
C ARG A 200 10.80 -6.90 17.15
N GLU A 201 9.77 -7.56 16.64
CA GLU A 201 9.56 -9.00 16.89
C GLU A 201 10.58 -9.88 16.17
N VAL A 202 10.98 -9.54 14.94
CA VAL A 202 12.08 -10.20 14.22
C VAL A 202 13.39 -10.10 15.01
N ALA A 203 13.72 -8.91 15.50
CA ALA A 203 14.93 -8.69 16.31
C ALA A 203 14.90 -9.52 17.60
N LYS A 204 13.76 -9.62 18.30
CA LYS A 204 13.61 -10.50 19.47
C LYS A 204 13.81 -11.98 19.10
N HIS A 205 13.18 -12.44 18.02
CA HIS A 205 13.28 -13.82 17.57
C HIS A 205 14.74 -14.20 17.23
N LEU A 206 15.45 -13.30 16.54
CA LEU A 206 16.86 -13.46 16.17
C LEU A 206 17.83 -13.06 17.29
N LYS A 207 17.33 -12.72 18.49
CA LYS A 207 18.11 -12.30 19.67
C LYS A 207 19.07 -11.13 19.38
N MET A 208 18.63 -10.19 18.55
CA MET A 208 19.36 -8.98 18.20
C MET A 208 19.09 -7.88 19.24
N ASP A 209 20.16 -7.18 19.68
CA ASP A 209 20.04 -5.98 20.51
C ASP A 209 19.67 -4.79 19.63
N PRO A 210 18.51 -4.13 19.81
CA PRO A 210 18.10 -2.98 19.00
C PRO A 210 19.20 -1.92 18.87
N LYS A 211 19.91 -1.61 19.96
CA LYS A 211 20.96 -0.57 19.98
C LYS A 211 22.17 -0.87 19.10
N LYS A 212 22.37 -2.15 18.75
CA LYS A 212 23.45 -2.62 17.89
C LYS A 212 22.96 -3.03 16.50
N THR A 213 21.64 -3.12 16.31
CA THR A 213 21.01 -3.62 15.08
C THR A 213 20.92 -2.50 14.05
N THR A 214 21.57 -2.71 12.91
CA THR A 214 21.58 -1.79 11.77
C THR A 214 20.42 -2.06 10.83
N VAL A 215 19.76 -0.99 10.37
CA VAL A 215 18.61 -1.07 9.46
C VAL A 215 18.84 -0.20 8.23
N ALA A 216 18.62 -0.76 7.04
CA ALA A 216 18.52 0.00 5.78
C ALA A 216 17.08 -0.01 5.27
N ILE A 217 16.59 1.15 4.81
CA ILE A 217 15.20 1.32 4.36
C ILE A 217 15.18 1.87 2.94
N GLN A 218 14.75 1.05 1.98
CA GLN A 218 14.53 1.49 0.62
C GLN A 218 13.15 2.15 0.52
N GLY A 219 13.09 3.41 0.10
CA GLY A 219 11.84 4.15 -0.06
C GLY A 219 11.44 4.97 1.17
N PHE A 220 11.74 6.26 1.14
CA PHE A 220 11.47 7.21 2.22
C PHE A 220 10.19 8.02 1.97
N GLY A 221 9.16 7.36 1.42
CA GLY A 221 7.80 7.89 1.38
C GLY A 221 7.11 7.72 2.73
N ASN A 222 5.78 7.84 2.76
CA ASN A 222 4.98 7.71 3.99
C ASN A 222 5.33 6.44 4.81
N VAL A 223 5.40 5.26 4.18
CA VAL A 223 5.65 4.01 4.91
C VAL A 223 7.06 3.96 5.49
N GLY A 224 8.09 4.16 4.66
CA GLY A 224 9.48 4.06 5.11
C GLY A 224 9.91 5.17 6.07
N SER A 225 9.39 6.39 5.93
CA SER A 225 9.72 7.49 6.86
C SER A 225 9.17 7.24 8.26
N TYR A 226 7.89 6.86 8.39
CA TYR A 226 7.31 6.53 9.69
C TYR A 226 7.90 5.24 10.29
N ALA A 227 8.28 4.25 9.47
CA ALA A 227 9.05 3.11 9.93
C ALA A 227 10.40 3.52 10.51
N ALA A 228 11.14 4.38 9.80
CA ALA A 228 12.45 4.88 10.24
C ALA A 228 12.35 5.65 11.57
N ILE A 229 11.37 6.55 11.70
CA ILE A 229 11.10 7.31 12.93
C ILE A 229 10.83 6.33 14.08
N LYS A 230 9.91 5.39 13.88
CA LYS A 230 9.51 4.48 14.95
C LYS A 230 10.61 3.52 15.37
N LEU A 231 11.43 3.07 14.42
CA LEU A 231 12.61 2.24 14.69
C LEU A 231 13.66 3.01 15.48
N HIS A 232 13.90 4.28 15.15
CA HIS A 232 14.80 5.15 15.90
C HIS A 232 14.32 5.32 17.35
N GLU A 233 13.02 5.56 17.58
CA GLU A 233 12.43 5.61 18.93
C GLU A 233 12.63 4.32 19.73
N MET A 234 12.57 3.17 19.06
CA MET A 234 12.81 1.85 19.65
C MET A 234 14.30 1.55 19.89
N GLY A 235 15.20 2.45 19.50
CA GLY A 235 16.65 2.33 19.68
C GLY A 235 17.37 1.59 18.56
N PHE A 236 16.72 1.25 17.45
CA PHE A 236 17.38 0.69 16.27
C PHE A 236 18.25 1.74 15.58
N LYS A 237 19.33 1.27 14.95
CA LYS A 237 20.25 2.12 14.20
C LYS A 237 19.88 2.13 12.72
N VAL A 238 19.01 3.05 12.32
CA VAL A 238 18.74 3.29 10.89
C VAL A 238 20.00 3.89 10.27
N VAL A 239 20.70 3.13 9.42
CA VAL A 239 22.00 3.55 8.84
C VAL A 239 21.87 3.97 7.39
N ALA A 240 20.80 3.59 6.68
CA ALA A 240 20.58 4.01 5.31
C ALA A 240 19.09 4.21 5.00
N VAL A 241 18.79 5.24 4.21
CA VAL A 241 17.46 5.48 3.64
C VAL A 241 17.59 5.95 2.19
N SER A 242 16.64 5.59 1.32
CA SER A 242 16.60 6.07 -0.06
C SER A 242 15.24 6.55 -0.52
N ASP A 243 15.20 7.35 -1.60
CA ASP A 243 14.00 7.66 -2.36
C ASP A 243 14.21 7.40 -3.87
N SER A 244 13.30 7.92 -4.70
CA SER A 244 13.35 7.73 -6.15
C SER A 244 14.63 8.23 -6.82
N ARG A 245 15.43 9.10 -6.18
CA ARG A 245 16.62 9.72 -6.78
C ARG A 245 17.94 9.15 -6.24
N GLY A 246 17.90 8.33 -5.19
CA GLY A 246 19.09 7.81 -4.54
C GLY A 246 18.91 7.76 -3.03
N GLY A 247 19.99 7.54 -2.30
CA GLY A 247 19.96 7.33 -0.85
C GLY A 247 21.15 7.93 -0.12
N VAL A 248 21.05 7.85 1.20
CA VAL A 248 22.08 8.33 2.11
C VAL A 248 22.42 7.23 3.10
N TYR A 249 23.71 7.10 3.41
CA TYR A 249 24.24 6.14 4.37
C TYR A 249 25.12 6.83 5.40
N ALA A 250 24.90 6.50 6.68
CA ALA A 250 25.71 6.92 7.81
C ALA A 250 25.95 5.72 8.74
N ALA A 251 27.22 5.31 8.86
CA ALA A 251 27.61 4.13 9.62
C ALA A 251 27.28 4.25 11.12
N ASP A 252 27.23 5.46 11.67
CA ASP A 252 26.87 5.82 13.04
C ASP A 252 25.37 6.05 13.26
N GLY A 253 24.57 5.97 12.20
CA GLY A 253 23.11 6.07 12.23
C GLY A 253 22.61 7.45 11.80
N LEU A 254 21.37 7.45 11.34
CA LEU A 254 20.62 8.60 10.86
C LEU A 254 19.56 9.00 11.90
N ASP A 255 19.40 10.29 12.13
CA ASP A 255 18.25 10.83 12.86
C ASP A 255 17.03 10.91 11.91
N ALA A 256 16.27 9.82 11.87
CA ALA A 256 15.13 9.66 10.96
C ALA A 256 14.06 10.76 11.12
N GLY A 257 13.88 11.30 12.34
CA GLY A 257 12.93 12.37 12.61
C GLY A 257 13.30 13.71 11.97
N LYS A 258 14.60 13.95 11.73
CA LYS A 258 15.09 15.17 11.07
C LYS A 258 15.23 15.04 9.56
N ILE A 259 15.32 13.82 9.02
CA ILE A 259 15.39 13.58 7.57
C ILE A 259 14.05 13.85 6.90
N LEU A 260 12.93 13.53 7.55
CA LEU A 260 11.60 13.73 6.96
C LEU A 260 11.31 15.22 6.65
N PRO A 261 11.40 16.17 7.61
CA PRO A 261 11.21 17.60 7.32
C PRO A 261 12.17 18.11 6.26
N CYS A 262 13.43 17.67 6.32
CA CYS A 262 14.43 18.06 5.35
C CYS A 262 14.11 17.58 3.92
N LYS A 263 13.60 16.35 3.77
CA LYS A 263 13.12 15.84 2.48
C LYS A 263 11.89 16.63 2.01
N GLU A 264 10.98 16.99 2.90
CA GLU A 264 9.80 17.78 2.55
C GLU A 264 10.17 19.17 2.01
N GLU A 265 11.23 19.79 2.55
CA GLU A 265 11.77 21.06 2.08
C GLU A 265 12.59 20.92 0.77
N GLY A 266 13.51 19.96 0.73
CA GLY A 266 14.47 19.79 -0.38
C GLY A 266 14.01 18.87 -1.51
N GLY A 267 12.84 18.25 -1.36
CA GLY A 267 12.22 17.30 -2.30
C GLY A 267 12.86 15.92 -2.38
N THR A 268 14.07 15.72 -1.85
CA THR A 268 14.81 14.43 -1.89
C THR A 268 15.66 14.22 -0.65
N VAL A 269 15.96 12.97 -0.31
CA VAL A 269 16.85 12.62 0.81
C VAL A 269 18.29 13.07 0.59
N GLU A 270 18.77 13.10 -0.66
CA GLU A 270 20.13 13.53 -0.99
C GLU A 270 20.34 15.05 -0.94
N ALA A 271 19.25 15.83 -1.05
CA ALA A 271 19.29 17.29 -0.98
C ALA A 271 19.45 17.82 0.44
N CYS A 272 19.47 16.93 1.43
CA CYS A 272 19.60 17.30 2.83
C CYS A 272 21.02 17.79 3.17
N THR A 273 21.26 19.07 2.92
CA THR A 273 22.55 19.77 3.12
C THR A 273 23.03 19.76 4.57
N HIS A 274 22.12 19.64 5.54
CA HIS A 274 22.44 19.56 6.97
C HIS A 274 22.60 18.14 7.51
N LEU A 275 22.53 17.09 6.68
CA LEU A 275 22.68 15.69 7.11
C LEU A 275 23.95 15.41 7.91
N GLY A 276 25.04 16.13 7.64
CA GLY A 276 26.25 16.06 8.46
C GLY A 276 25.96 16.37 9.93
N LEU A 277 25.14 17.36 10.22
CA LEU A 277 24.74 17.71 11.59
C LEU A 277 23.75 16.71 12.21
N LEU A 278 23.29 15.72 11.43
CA LEU A 278 22.33 14.69 11.82
C LEU A 278 23.01 13.35 12.15
N THR A 279 24.34 13.26 11.97
CA THR A 279 25.15 12.10 12.36
C THR A 279 26.09 12.49 13.50
N LYS A 280 26.48 11.53 14.34
CA LYS A 280 27.39 11.81 15.47
C LYS A 280 28.80 12.18 15.00
N THR A 281 29.15 11.84 13.76
CA THR A 281 30.50 11.96 13.19
C THR A 281 30.59 12.92 11.99
N ASN A 282 29.55 13.70 11.70
CA ASN A 282 29.48 14.68 10.59
C ASN A 282 29.64 14.11 9.16
N GLY A 283 29.68 12.79 9.00
CA GLY A 283 29.83 12.13 7.70
C GLY A 283 28.57 11.37 7.29
N PHE A 284 28.10 11.60 6.07
CA PHE A 284 27.20 10.69 5.35
C PHE A 284 27.75 10.48 3.93
N LYS A 285 27.35 9.39 3.30
CA LYS A 285 27.64 9.09 1.89
C LYS A 285 26.36 9.06 1.11
N LYS A 286 26.35 9.66 -0.08
CA LYS A 286 25.32 9.39 -1.07
C LYS A 286 25.55 8.00 -1.65
N ILE A 287 24.47 7.26 -1.85
CA ILE A 287 24.49 5.90 -2.37
C ILE A 287 23.35 5.74 -3.39
N THR A 288 23.47 4.81 -4.32
CA THR A 288 22.35 4.45 -5.20
C THR A 288 21.33 3.56 -4.49
N ASN A 289 20.18 3.34 -5.13
CA ASN A 289 19.17 2.42 -4.60
C ASN A 289 19.68 0.97 -4.58
N GLU A 290 20.45 0.57 -5.59
CA GLU A 290 21.09 -0.74 -5.68
C GLU A 290 22.12 -0.91 -4.58
N GLU A 291 22.99 0.09 -4.37
CA GLU A 291 23.97 0.08 -3.29
C GLU A 291 23.30 -0.07 -1.92
N LEU A 292 22.14 0.58 -1.69
CA LEU A 292 21.40 0.44 -0.44
C LEU A 292 20.96 -1.01 -0.18
N LEU A 293 20.42 -1.69 -1.20
CA LEU A 293 19.95 -3.07 -1.07
C LEU A 293 21.10 -4.05 -0.75
N GLU A 294 22.32 -3.73 -1.21
CA GLU A 294 23.52 -4.56 -1.05
C GLU A 294 24.35 -4.23 0.22
N LEU A 295 23.87 -3.29 1.05
CA LEU A 295 24.56 -2.90 2.28
C LEU A 295 24.65 -4.06 3.28
N PRO A 296 25.79 -4.19 4.00
CA PRO A 296 25.94 -5.16 5.08
C PRO A 296 25.24 -4.68 6.35
N VAL A 297 23.91 -4.75 6.37
CA VAL A 297 23.07 -4.41 7.53
C VAL A 297 22.50 -5.66 8.21
N ASP A 298 21.93 -5.51 9.40
CA ASP A 298 21.21 -6.61 10.04
C ASP A 298 19.83 -6.81 9.42
N ILE A 299 19.11 -5.72 9.15
CA ILE A 299 17.74 -5.75 8.63
C ILE A 299 17.58 -4.82 7.43
N LEU A 300 17.05 -5.34 6.33
CA LEU A 300 16.69 -4.58 5.14
C LEU A 300 15.17 -4.44 5.04
N ILE A 301 14.69 -3.22 4.77
CA ILE A 301 13.27 -2.90 4.65
C ILE A 301 12.98 -2.33 3.26
N PRO A 302 12.48 -3.15 2.31
CA PRO A 302 11.95 -2.63 1.06
C PRO A 302 10.56 -2.02 1.28
N ALA A 303 10.46 -0.70 1.12
CA ALA A 303 9.26 0.11 1.32
C ALA A 303 8.97 1.06 0.13
N ALA A 304 9.51 0.74 -1.06
CA ALA A 304 9.36 1.51 -2.29
C ALA A 304 8.43 0.81 -3.30
N LEU A 305 9.02 0.20 -4.33
CA LEU A 305 8.32 -0.41 -5.45
C LEU A 305 8.31 -1.95 -5.34
N GLU A 306 7.43 -2.56 -6.11
CA GLU A 306 7.44 -3.99 -6.40
C GLU A 306 8.72 -4.40 -7.15
N ASN A 307 9.10 -5.69 -7.06
CA ASN A 307 10.26 -6.28 -7.74
C ASN A 307 11.59 -5.56 -7.50
N ALA A 308 11.78 -4.97 -6.31
CA ALA A 308 13.05 -4.36 -5.89
C ALA A 308 14.15 -5.41 -5.65
N ILE A 309 13.76 -6.61 -5.21
CA ILE A 309 14.62 -7.76 -4.99
C ILE A 309 14.23 -8.83 -6.00
N THR A 310 15.17 -9.19 -6.86
CA THR A 310 14.95 -10.14 -7.95
C THR A 310 16.09 -11.15 -7.98
N HIS A 311 15.97 -12.17 -8.83
CA HIS A 311 17.05 -13.12 -9.09
C HIS A 311 18.38 -12.43 -9.47
N GLU A 312 18.35 -11.21 -10.01
CA GLU A 312 19.55 -10.48 -10.43
C GLU A 312 20.36 -9.88 -9.26
N ASN A 313 19.72 -9.56 -8.13
CA ASN A 313 20.36 -8.91 -6.98
C ASN A 313 20.23 -9.70 -5.66
N ALA A 314 19.39 -10.74 -5.60
CA ALA A 314 19.13 -11.50 -4.38
C ALA A 314 20.41 -12.10 -3.77
N ASN A 315 21.36 -12.54 -4.60
CA ASN A 315 22.65 -13.08 -4.17
C ASN A 315 23.62 -12.02 -3.63
N LYS A 316 23.32 -10.73 -3.80
CA LYS A 316 24.14 -9.60 -3.32
C LYS A 316 23.64 -9.01 -2.01
N ILE A 317 22.42 -9.35 -1.60
CA ILE A 317 21.84 -8.90 -0.33
C ILE A 317 22.59 -9.54 0.83
N LYS A 318 23.08 -8.69 1.75
CA LYS A 318 23.88 -9.10 2.92
C LYS A 318 23.10 -9.03 4.22
N ALA A 319 21.83 -8.61 4.17
CA ALA A 319 20.97 -8.49 5.34
C ALA A 319 20.67 -9.85 5.96
N LYS A 320 20.61 -9.90 7.29
CA LYS A 320 20.25 -11.13 8.02
C LYS A 320 18.74 -11.39 7.99
N ALA A 321 17.94 -10.34 7.87
CA ALA A 321 16.51 -10.40 7.71
C ALA A 321 16.01 -9.33 6.73
N ILE A 322 14.92 -9.64 6.04
CA ILE A 322 14.20 -8.72 5.15
C ILE A 322 12.79 -8.56 5.71
N VAL A 323 12.33 -7.32 5.88
CA VAL A 323 10.96 -7.00 6.33
C VAL A 323 10.28 -6.16 5.28
N GLU A 324 9.38 -6.77 4.52
CA GLU A 324 8.70 -6.14 3.39
C GLU A 324 7.57 -5.22 3.85
N LEU A 325 7.65 -3.94 3.47
CA LEU A 325 6.57 -2.97 3.69
C LEU A 325 5.95 -2.44 2.40
N ALA A 326 6.61 -2.65 1.26
CA ALA A 326 5.99 -2.58 -0.05
C ALA A 326 5.19 -3.86 -0.33
N ASN A 327 4.23 -3.80 -1.28
CA ASN A 327 3.56 -5.00 -1.76
C ASN A 327 4.43 -5.63 -2.86
N GLY A 328 4.75 -6.91 -2.74
CA GLY A 328 5.52 -7.66 -3.74
C GLY A 328 6.91 -7.10 -4.07
N PRO A 329 7.74 -6.66 -3.10
CA PRO A 329 9.08 -6.15 -3.42
C PRO A 329 10.06 -7.25 -3.82
N THR A 330 9.75 -8.54 -3.59
CA THR A 330 10.66 -9.67 -3.83
C THR A 330 10.05 -10.68 -4.82
N THR A 331 10.90 -11.21 -5.72
CA THR A 331 10.57 -12.26 -6.71
C THR A 331 11.63 -13.35 -6.76
#